data_AF-A0A353GSP5-F1
#
_entry.id   AF-A0A353GSP5-F1
#
_cell.length_a   1.000
_cell.length_b   1.000
_cell.length_c   1.000
_cell.angle_alpha   90.00
_cell.angle_beta   90.00
_cell.angle_gamma   90.00
#
_symmetry.space_group_name_H-M   'P 1'
#
loop_
_entity.id
_entity.type
_entity.pdbx_description
1 polymer ?
#
loop_
_entity_poly.entity_id
_entity_poly.type
_entity_poly.pdbx_seq_one_letter_code
_entity_poly.pdbx_strand_id
1 'polypeptide(L)'
;MENVVAEAIEVEKITGTAKNLSFHSKDAVEQLIQKTNDTDKITTDILNNINELRSSAETIGNITEVISNIAEQTNLLALNANIEAARAGDAGRGFAVVADEINTLASQSRKAVKTINDILKTIEEKATVSAQTAGNAYLILVEQRAAVHLTREAFDQIITSMGEVVERIGKVNGMIHQINDFKNMTGQAISNISSISEETAASAEEVSAASEEQTASAEQLKASAEELRKMAEQLVTNVAKFQVDEG
;
A
#
# COMPACT_ATOMS: atom_id res chain seq x y z
N MET A 1 -5.38 -32.74 0.96
CA MET A 1 -5.58 -31.90 -0.24
C MET A 1 -6.76 -30.97 -0.08
N GLU A 2 -7.91 -31.42 0.45
CA GLU A 2 -9.05 -30.52 0.76
C GLU A 2 -8.65 -29.32 1.63
N ASN A 3 -7.87 -29.52 2.70
CA ASN A 3 -7.39 -28.40 3.51
C ASN A 3 -6.52 -27.39 2.73
N VAL A 4 -5.71 -27.86 1.77
CA VAL A 4 -4.83 -26.97 1.00
C VAL A 4 -5.62 -26.16 0.00
N VAL A 5 -6.65 -26.76 -0.62
CA VAL A 5 -7.58 -26.05 -1.52
C VAL A 5 -8.40 -25.04 -0.73
N ALA A 6 -8.87 -25.39 0.46
CA ALA A 6 -9.60 -24.46 1.33
C ALA A 6 -8.74 -23.25 1.72
N GLU A 7 -7.50 -23.48 2.13
CA GLU A 7 -6.53 -22.42 2.44
C GLU A 7 -6.24 -21.53 1.22
N ALA A 8 -6.10 -22.12 0.02
CA ALA A 8 -5.90 -21.36 -1.21
C ALA A 8 -7.08 -20.42 -1.54
N ILE A 9 -8.32 -20.90 -1.35
CA ILE A 9 -9.54 -20.09 -1.51
C ILE A 9 -9.59 -18.96 -0.47
N GLU A 10 -9.18 -19.23 0.77
CA GLU A 10 -9.14 -18.23 1.82
C GLU A 10 -8.11 -17.13 1.51
N VAL A 11 -6.91 -17.50 1.06
CA VAL A 11 -5.89 -16.53 0.62
C VAL A 11 -6.42 -15.70 -0.56
N GLU A 12 -7.03 -16.32 -1.56
CA GLU A 12 -7.62 -15.59 -2.70
C GLU A 12 -8.66 -14.56 -2.25
N LYS A 13 -9.52 -14.93 -1.29
CA LYS A 13 -10.52 -14.03 -0.70
C LYS A 13 -9.88 -12.87 0.07
N ILE A 14 -8.89 -13.14 0.91
CA ILE A 14 -8.18 -12.12 1.69
C ILE A 14 -7.46 -11.15 0.75
N THR A 15 -6.75 -11.68 -0.25
CA THR A 15 -6.06 -10.89 -1.28
C THR A 15 -7.04 -10.05 -2.10
N GLY A 16 -8.20 -10.60 -2.49
CA GLY A 16 -9.26 -9.86 -3.17
C GLY A 16 -9.81 -8.72 -2.32
N THR A 17 -10.03 -8.96 -1.04
CA THR A 17 -10.49 -7.94 -0.08
C THR A 17 -9.43 -6.83 0.10
N ALA A 18 -8.16 -7.20 0.27
CA ALA A 18 -7.06 -6.26 0.39
C ALA A 18 -6.90 -5.40 -0.87
N LYS A 19 -7.07 -6.00 -2.06
CA LYS A 19 -7.06 -5.29 -3.34
C LYS A 19 -8.21 -4.29 -3.45
N ASN A 20 -9.42 -4.69 -3.05
CA ASN A 20 -10.59 -3.81 -3.05
C ASN A 20 -10.44 -2.65 -2.06
N LEU A 21 -9.94 -2.93 -0.85
CA LEU A 21 -9.61 -1.90 0.13
C LEU A 21 -8.57 -0.92 -0.43
N SER A 22 -7.54 -1.42 -1.11
CA SER A 22 -6.52 -0.57 -1.75
C SER A 22 -7.10 0.35 -2.82
N PHE A 23 -8.10 -0.11 -3.59
CA PHE A 23 -8.84 0.76 -4.51
C PHE A 23 -9.59 1.88 -3.79
N HIS A 24 -10.30 1.56 -2.70
CA HIS A 24 -10.99 2.57 -1.90
C HIS A 24 -10.01 3.56 -1.27
N SER A 25 -8.86 3.09 -0.78
CA SER A 25 -7.82 3.97 -0.26
C SER A 25 -7.24 4.88 -1.34
N LYS A 26 -7.11 4.40 -2.58
CA LYS A 26 -6.68 5.22 -3.70
C LYS A 26 -7.68 6.34 -4.02
N ASP A 27 -8.98 6.06 -3.97
CA ASP A 27 -10.02 7.11 -4.12
C ASP A 27 -9.91 8.17 -3.02
N ALA A 28 -9.74 7.75 -1.77
CA ALA A 28 -9.54 8.68 -0.65
C ALA A 28 -8.27 9.53 -0.83
N VAL A 29 -7.19 8.95 -1.35
CA VAL A 29 -5.96 9.68 -1.70
C VAL A 29 -6.21 10.68 -2.84
N GLU A 30 -6.99 10.33 -3.84
CA GLU A 30 -7.34 11.26 -4.93
C GLU A 30 -8.16 12.46 -4.41
N GLN A 31 -9.11 12.22 -3.51
CA GLN A 31 -9.82 13.29 -2.81
C GLN A 31 -8.85 14.16 -1.99
N LEU A 32 -7.86 13.55 -1.35
CA LEU A 32 -6.83 14.26 -0.59
C LEU A 32 -5.95 15.13 -1.51
N ILE A 33 -5.57 14.64 -2.70
CA ILE A 33 -4.85 15.42 -3.72
C ILE A 33 -5.67 16.66 -4.10
N GLN A 34 -6.97 16.49 -4.35
CA GLN A 34 -7.85 17.62 -4.67
C GLN A 34 -7.90 18.63 -3.52
N LYS A 35 -8.01 18.18 -2.27
CA LYS A 35 -8.02 19.07 -1.10
C LYS A 35 -6.70 19.76 -0.85
N THR A 36 -5.57 19.11 -1.14
CA THR A 36 -4.25 19.76 -1.11
C THR A 36 -4.17 20.87 -2.16
N ASN A 37 -4.67 20.64 -3.38
CA ASN A 37 -4.71 21.68 -4.42
C ASN A 37 -5.66 22.85 -4.07
N ASP A 38 -6.82 22.56 -3.46
CA ASP A 38 -7.74 23.61 -2.98
C ASP A 38 -7.05 24.47 -1.89
N THR A 39 -6.30 23.83 -0.99
CA THR A 39 -5.58 24.52 0.09
C THR A 39 -4.44 25.39 -0.45
N ASP A 40 -3.71 24.90 -1.46
CA ASP A 40 -2.66 25.65 -2.17
C ASP A 40 -3.19 26.95 -2.80
N LYS A 41 -4.37 26.89 -3.44
CA LYS A 41 -5.06 28.08 -3.95
C LYS A 41 -5.41 29.05 -2.83
N ILE A 42 -6.02 28.56 -1.75
CA ILE A 42 -6.42 29.39 -0.60
C ILE A 42 -5.20 30.07 0.03
N THR A 43 -4.07 29.36 0.20
CA THR A 43 -2.83 29.93 0.73
C THR A 43 -2.27 31.02 -0.18
N THR A 44 -2.34 30.81 -1.50
CA THR A 44 -1.93 31.82 -2.49
C THR A 44 -2.84 33.07 -2.42
N ASP A 45 -4.14 32.89 -2.31
CA ASP A 45 -5.09 34.00 -2.18
C ASP A 45 -4.89 34.79 -0.89
N ILE A 46 -4.54 34.11 0.21
CA ILE A 46 -4.18 34.76 1.48
C ILE A 46 -2.95 35.66 1.29
N LEU A 47 -1.91 35.19 0.59
CA LEU A 47 -0.71 35.99 0.32
C LEU A 47 -1.04 37.23 -0.52
N ASN A 48 -1.91 37.10 -1.53
CA ASN A 48 -2.36 38.22 -2.35
C ASN A 48 -3.14 39.25 -1.52
N ASN A 49 -4.10 38.80 -0.71
CA ASN A 49 -4.88 39.67 0.18
C ASN A 49 -4.00 40.42 1.18
N ILE A 50 -2.95 39.77 1.71
CA ILE A 50 -1.99 40.42 2.61
C ILE A 50 -1.21 41.52 1.88
N ASN A 51 -0.81 41.30 0.63
CA ASN A 51 -0.12 42.30 -0.17
C ASN A 51 -1.04 43.50 -0.49
N GLU A 52 -2.31 43.24 -0.84
CA GLU A 52 -3.30 44.31 -1.04
C GLU A 52 -3.56 45.12 0.23
N LEU A 53 -3.63 44.45 1.40
CA LEU A 53 -3.76 45.11 2.70
C LEU A 53 -2.56 46.02 2.99
N ARG A 54 -1.34 45.56 2.71
CA ARG A 54 -0.12 46.38 2.87
C ARG A 54 -0.14 47.61 1.98
N SER A 55 -0.49 47.45 0.71
CA SER A 55 -0.59 48.58 -0.24
C SER A 55 -1.68 49.58 0.17
N SER A 56 -2.81 49.09 0.69
CA SER A 56 -3.87 49.93 1.22
C SER A 56 -3.41 50.71 2.46
N ALA A 57 -2.71 50.05 3.38
CA ALA A 57 -2.15 50.69 4.58
C ALA A 57 -1.11 51.77 4.23
N GLU A 58 -0.24 51.50 3.26
CA GLU A 58 0.72 52.48 2.73
C GLU A 58 0.01 53.70 2.12
N THR A 59 -1.04 53.47 1.32
CA THR A 59 -1.85 54.54 0.74
C THR A 59 -2.50 55.41 1.81
N ILE A 60 -3.05 54.80 2.87
CA ILE A 60 -3.62 55.54 4.01
C ILE A 60 -2.51 56.31 4.74
N GLY A 61 -1.33 55.74 4.92
CA GLY A 61 -0.17 56.41 5.52
C GLY A 61 0.24 57.68 4.77
N ASN A 62 0.26 57.64 3.44
CA ASN A 62 0.53 58.81 2.62
C ASN A 62 -0.54 59.91 2.80
N ILE A 63 -1.82 59.51 2.93
CA ILE A 63 -2.92 60.46 3.17
C ILE A 63 -2.81 61.06 4.58
N THR A 64 -2.49 60.27 5.59
CA THR A 64 -2.36 60.77 6.97
C THR A 64 -1.19 61.73 7.12
N GLU A 65 -0.10 61.52 6.38
CA GLU A 65 1.01 62.47 6.29
C GLU A 65 0.56 63.83 5.72
N VAL A 66 -0.21 63.83 4.63
CA VAL A 66 -0.79 65.06 4.06
C VAL A 66 -1.69 65.77 5.08
N ILE A 67 -2.56 65.04 5.78
CA ILE A 67 -3.44 65.61 6.82
C ILE A 67 -2.62 66.18 7.98
N SER A 68 -1.53 65.51 8.38
CA SER A 68 -0.60 66.00 9.41
C SER A 68 -0.03 67.37 9.01
N ASN A 69 0.42 67.49 7.76
CA ASN A 69 0.98 68.72 7.21
C ASN A 69 -0.07 69.84 7.13
N ILE A 70 -1.30 69.54 6.73
CA ILE A 70 -2.42 70.50 6.73
C ILE A 70 -2.73 70.97 8.15
N ALA A 71 -2.79 70.05 9.12
CA ALA A 71 -3.07 70.39 10.51
C ALA A 71 -1.93 71.24 11.12
N GLU A 72 -0.67 70.97 10.76
CA GLU A 72 0.48 71.82 11.13
C GLU A 72 0.37 73.24 10.56
N GLN A 73 0.09 73.37 9.27
CA GLN A 73 -0.11 74.67 8.62
C GLN A 73 -1.30 75.42 9.21
N THR A 74 -2.41 74.72 9.49
CA THR A 74 -3.60 75.30 10.11
C THR A 74 -3.32 75.80 11.52
N ASN A 75 -2.53 75.05 12.30
CA ASN A 75 -2.08 75.48 13.63
C ASN A 75 -1.19 76.74 13.56
N LEU A 76 -0.28 76.81 12.59
CA LEU A 76 0.55 78.01 12.35
C LEU A 76 -0.29 79.21 11.90
N LEU A 77 -1.27 79.01 11.03
CA LEU A 77 -2.21 80.05 10.59
C LEU A 77 -3.05 80.57 11.77
N ALA A 78 -3.57 79.68 12.61
CA ALA A 78 -4.31 80.02 13.81
C ALA A 78 -3.46 80.81 14.81
N LEU A 79 -2.19 80.40 15.00
CA LEU A 79 -1.25 81.13 15.85
C LEU A 79 -0.99 82.55 15.32
N ASN A 80 -0.79 82.71 14.02
CA ASN A 80 -0.62 84.03 13.39
C ASN A 80 -1.87 84.89 13.52
N ALA A 81 -3.07 84.30 13.38
CA ALA A 81 -4.34 84.99 13.58
C ALA A 81 -4.52 85.44 15.04
N ASN A 82 -4.12 84.63 16.02
CA ASN A 82 -4.11 84.99 17.44
C ASN A 82 -3.16 86.17 17.72
N ILE A 83 -1.98 86.18 17.12
CA ILE A 83 -1.02 87.30 17.25
C ILE A 83 -1.63 88.59 16.70
N GLU A 84 -2.26 88.55 15.52
CA GLU A 84 -2.84 89.75 14.90
C GLU A 84 -4.13 90.21 15.63
N ALA A 85 -4.92 89.28 16.16
CA ALA A 85 -6.06 89.58 17.02
C ALA A 85 -5.64 90.27 18.33
N ALA A 86 -4.55 89.83 18.96
CA ALA A 86 -3.97 90.50 20.12
C ALA A 86 -3.46 91.91 19.77
N ARG A 87 -2.91 92.09 18.57
CA ARG A 87 -2.41 93.38 18.07
C ARG A 87 -3.53 94.39 17.80
N ALA A 88 -4.71 93.92 17.40
CA ALA A 88 -5.90 94.75 17.20
C ALA A 88 -6.61 95.17 18.51
N GLY A 89 -6.16 94.69 19.67
CA GLY A 89 -6.72 95.04 20.98
C GLY A 89 -8.18 94.65 21.13
N ASP A 90 -9.03 95.55 21.64
CA ASP A 90 -10.45 95.27 21.90
C ASP A 90 -11.25 94.91 20.63
N ALA A 91 -10.84 95.42 19.46
CA ALA A 91 -11.49 95.10 18.18
C ALA A 91 -11.20 93.66 17.72
N GLY A 92 -10.14 93.02 18.24
CA GLY A 92 -9.71 91.67 17.87
C GLY A 92 -10.27 90.54 18.74
N ARG A 93 -10.97 90.82 19.84
CA ARG A 93 -11.43 89.78 20.80
C ARG A 93 -12.26 88.68 20.16
N GLY A 94 -13.17 89.00 19.24
CA GLY A 94 -13.96 88.00 18.51
C GLY A 94 -13.12 87.11 17.60
N PHE A 95 -12.10 87.70 16.94
CA PHE A 95 -11.16 86.95 16.09
C PHE A 95 -10.22 86.05 16.89
N ALA A 96 -9.81 86.48 18.08
CA ALA A 96 -8.98 85.66 18.98
C ALA A 96 -9.70 84.37 19.41
N VAL A 97 -11.00 84.44 19.74
CA VAL A 97 -11.78 83.24 20.11
C VAL A 97 -11.85 82.24 18.95
N VAL A 98 -12.06 82.73 17.72
CA VAL A 98 -12.11 81.86 16.54
C VAL A 98 -10.73 81.25 16.24
N ALA A 99 -9.65 82.02 16.38
CA ALA A 99 -8.30 81.54 16.16
C ALA A 99 -7.87 80.48 17.20
N ASP A 100 -8.23 80.63 18.48
CA ASP A 100 -8.04 79.60 19.51
C ASP A 100 -8.82 78.31 19.22
N GLU A 101 -10.05 78.43 18.71
CA GLU A 101 -10.86 77.26 18.33
C GLU A 101 -10.21 76.51 17.14
N ILE A 102 -9.73 77.24 16.12
CA ILE A 102 -9.00 76.64 14.99
C ILE A 102 -7.71 75.98 15.45
N ASN A 103 -6.96 76.59 16.37
CA ASN A 103 -5.75 76.00 16.95
C ASN A 103 -6.07 74.68 17.67
N THR A 104 -7.13 74.69 18.47
CA THR A 104 -7.62 73.51 19.20
C THR A 104 -8.00 72.38 18.22
N LEU A 105 -8.76 72.69 17.17
CA LEU A 105 -9.14 71.74 16.12
C LEU A 105 -7.91 71.18 15.38
N ALA A 106 -6.93 72.02 15.05
CA ALA A 106 -5.69 71.59 14.40
C ALA A 106 -4.86 70.64 15.30
N SER A 107 -4.77 70.93 16.59
CA SER A 107 -4.12 70.08 17.59
C SER A 107 -4.84 68.72 17.75
N GLN A 108 -6.18 68.74 17.81
CA GLN A 108 -6.99 67.53 17.82
C GLN A 108 -6.79 66.68 16.56
N SER A 109 -6.74 67.33 15.39
CA SER A 109 -6.47 66.66 14.10
C SER A 109 -5.10 65.98 14.09
N ARG A 110 -4.05 66.64 14.59
CA ARG A 110 -2.72 66.03 14.75
C ARG A 110 -2.73 64.81 15.67
N LYS A 111 -3.45 64.90 16.80
CA LYS A 111 -3.59 63.77 17.72
C LYS A 111 -4.31 62.59 17.06
N ALA A 112 -5.37 62.84 16.30
CA ALA A 112 -6.09 61.82 15.54
C ALA A 112 -5.19 61.15 14.49
N VAL A 113 -4.44 61.94 13.71
CA VAL A 113 -3.46 61.44 12.74
C VAL A 113 -2.41 60.54 13.40
N LYS A 114 -1.88 60.94 14.56
CA LYS A 114 -0.94 60.12 15.32
C LYS A 114 -1.52 58.76 15.68
N THR A 115 -2.76 58.74 16.19
CA THR A 115 -3.47 57.49 16.50
C THR A 115 -3.67 56.62 15.25
N ILE A 116 -3.99 57.21 14.10
CA ILE A 116 -4.11 56.46 12.84
C ILE A 116 -2.76 55.85 12.45
N ASN A 117 -1.65 56.59 12.57
CA ASN A 117 -0.32 56.07 12.27
C ASN A 117 0.09 54.91 13.20
N ASP A 118 -0.25 54.98 14.50
CA ASP A 118 -0.02 53.88 15.44
C ASP A 118 -0.81 52.61 15.03
N ILE A 119 -2.06 52.77 14.55
CA ILE A 119 -2.88 51.68 14.02
C ILE A 119 -2.28 51.12 12.73
N LEU A 120 -1.84 51.97 11.80
CA LEU A 120 -1.21 51.54 10.55
C LEU A 120 0.05 50.71 10.79
N LYS A 121 0.91 51.15 11.72
CA LYS A 121 2.08 50.37 12.12
C LYS A 121 1.70 48.99 12.66
N THR A 122 0.66 48.92 13.48
CA THR A 122 0.14 47.64 13.99
C THR A 122 -0.39 46.75 12.86
N ILE A 123 -1.06 47.33 11.86
CA ILE A 123 -1.54 46.60 10.67
C ILE A 123 -0.36 46.05 9.87
N GLU A 124 0.69 46.84 9.64
CA GLU A 124 1.89 46.42 8.92
C GLU A 124 2.64 45.29 9.61
N GLU A 125 2.80 45.38 10.94
CA GLU A 125 3.41 44.32 11.76
C GLU A 125 2.61 43.02 11.63
N LYS A 126 1.27 43.10 11.78
CA LYS A 126 0.40 41.91 11.62
C LYS A 126 0.45 41.35 10.20
N ALA A 127 0.41 42.20 9.18
CA ALA A 127 0.50 41.76 7.78
C ALA A 127 1.82 41.03 7.50
N THR A 128 2.93 41.51 8.06
CA THR A 128 4.24 40.88 7.94
C THR A 128 4.26 39.48 8.58
N VAL A 129 3.76 39.37 9.81
CA VAL A 129 3.65 38.07 10.51
C VAL A 129 2.73 37.10 9.76
N SER A 130 1.60 37.59 9.25
CA SER A 130 0.68 36.79 8.45
C SER A 130 1.32 36.31 7.15
N ALA A 131 2.09 37.15 6.45
CA ALA A 131 2.82 36.76 5.24
C ALA A 131 3.84 35.65 5.53
N GLN A 132 4.60 35.78 6.62
CA GLN A 132 5.56 34.76 7.02
C GLN A 132 4.87 33.42 7.35
N THR A 133 3.74 33.49 8.05
CA THR A 133 2.96 32.29 8.40
C THR A 133 2.38 31.61 7.15
N ALA A 134 1.84 32.38 6.21
CA ALA A 134 1.37 31.86 4.93
C ALA A 134 2.50 31.26 4.08
N GLY A 135 3.69 31.88 4.08
CA GLY A 135 4.89 31.32 3.43
C GLY A 135 5.32 29.98 4.04
N ASN A 136 5.30 29.85 5.37
CA ASN A 136 5.57 28.57 6.03
C ASN A 136 4.51 27.51 5.69
N ALA A 137 3.23 27.89 5.64
CA ALA A 137 2.15 27.00 5.24
C ALA A 137 2.34 26.49 3.81
N TYR A 138 2.81 27.32 2.89
CA TYR A 138 3.13 26.92 1.53
C TYR A 138 4.23 25.86 1.48
N LEU A 139 5.31 25.99 2.26
CA LEU A 139 6.37 24.97 2.34
C LEU A 139 5.82 23.62 2.83
N ILE A 140 4.98 23.64 3.88
CA ILE A 140 4.32 22.44 4.40
C ILE A 140 3.42 21.80 3.35
N LEU A 141 2.70 22.59 2.54
CA LEU A 141 1.85 22.08 1.46
C LEU A 141 2.66 21.39 0.36
N VAL A 142 3.86 21.88 0.04
CA VAL A 142 4.76 21.21 -0.92
C VAL A 142 5.18 19.84 -0.41
N GLU A 143 5.58 19.74 0.86
CA GLU A 143 5.93 18.46 1.49
C GLU A 143 4.72 17.50 1.57
N GLN A 144 3.55 18.03 1.94
CA GLN A 144 2.31 17.28 1.98
C GLN A 144 1.96 16.70 0.60
N ARG A 145 2.07 17.50 -0.46
CA ARG A 145 1.79 17.05 -1.83
C ARG A 145 2.70 15.89 -2.24
N ALA A 146 3.98 15.94 -1.88
CA ALA A 146 4.91 14.85 -2.14
C ALA A 146 4.52 13.57 -1.36
N ALA A 147 4.18 13.70 -0.08
CA ALA A 147 3.76 12.58 0.76
C ALA A 147 2.47 11.91 0.25
N VAL A 148 1.49 12.70 -0.19
CA VAL A 148 0.23 12.19 -0.78
C VAL A 148 0.51 11.45 -2.09
N HIS A 149 1.42 11.97 -2.93
CA HIS A 149 1.82 11.29 -4.17
C HIS A 149 2.49 9.93 -3.91
N LEU A 150 3.42 9.87 -2.96
CA LEU A 150 4.07 8.61 -2.54
C LEU A 150 3.06 7.60 -1.99
N THR A 151 2.06 8.08 -1.25
CA THR A 151 0.98 7.23 -0.72
C THR A 151 0.14 6.63 -1.86
N ARG A 152 -0.15 7.41 -2.91
CA ARG A 152 -0.84 6.92 -4.11
C ARG A 152 -0.04 5.80 -4.80
N GLU A 153 1.26 6.01 -4.98
CA GLU A 153 2.15 5.01 -5.60
C GLU A 153 2.24 3.73 -4.78
N ALA A 154 2.29 3.83 -3.45
CA ALA A 154 2.27 2.67 -2.57
C ALA A 154 1.00 1.82 -2.76
N PHE A 155 -0.19 2.44 -2.88
CA PHE A 155 -1.41 1.71 -3.16
C PHE A 155 -1.41 1.07 -4.56
N ASP A 156 -0.84 1.70 -5.58
CA ASP A 156 -0.68 1.09 -6.90
C ASP A 156 0.22 -0.15 -6.87
N GLN A 157 1.30 -0.11 -6.09
CA GLN A 157 2.17 -1.27 -5.88
C GLN A 157 1.45 -2.39 -5.12
N ILE A 158 0.64 -2.06 -4.11
CA ILE A 158 -0.16 -3.05 -3.38
C ILE A 158 -1.17 -3.71 -4.32
N ILE A 159 -1.91 -2.94 -5.13
CA ILE A 159 -2.90 -3.47 -6.09
C ILE A 159 -2.23 -4.44 -7.07
N THR A 160 -1.05 -4.08 -7.57
CA THR A 160 -0.26 -4.92 -8.49
C THR A 160 0.19 -6.20 -7.80
N SER A 161 0.80 -6.09 -6.61
CA SER A 161 1.29 -7.23 -5.82
C SER A 161 0.15 -8.19 -5.45
N MET A 162 -1.02 -7.68 -5.07
CA MET A 162 -2.19 -8.51 -4.80
C MET A 162 -2.69 -9.22 -6.06
N GLY A 163 -2.59 -8.59 -7.24
CA GLY A 163 -2.86 -9.23 -8.53
C GLY A 163 -1.94 -10.44 -8.78
N GLU A 164 -0.64 -10.28 -8.52
CA GLU A 164 0.33 -11.38 -8.66
C GLU A 164 0.07 -12.52 -7.68
N VAL A 165 -0.33 -12.21 -6.44
CA VAL A 165 -0.69 -13.24 -5.45
C VAL A 165 -1.87 -14.08 -5.94
N VAL A 166 -2.92 -13.45 -6.46
CA VAL A 166 -4.07 -14.18 -7.04
C VAL A 166 -3.63 -15.10 -8.19
N GLU A 167 -2.78 -14.60 -9.10
CA GLU A 167 -2.27 -15.43 -10.21
C GLU A 167 -1.47 -16.64 -9.71
N ARG A 168 -0.61 -16.44 -8.70
CA ARG A 168 0.19 -17.52 -8.11
C ARG A 168 -0.68 -18.55 -7.39
N ILE A 169 -1.73 -18.12 -6.68
CA ILE A 169 -2.70 -19.03 -6.05
C ILE A 169 -3.42 -19.86 -7.11
N GLY A 170 -3.81 -19.25 -8.24
CA GLY A 170 -4.38 -19.99 -9.37
C GLY A 170 -3.44 -21.09 -9.89
N LYS A 171 -2.14 -20.81 -10.01
CA LYS A 171 -1.12 -21.81 -10.39
C LYS A 171 -0.99 -22.94 -9.37
N VAL A 172 -0.99 -22.61 -8.06
CA VAL A 172 -0.94 -23.60 -6.98
C VAL A 172 -2.15 -24.54 -7.02
N ASN A 173 -3.36 -24.00 -7.21
CA ASN A 173 -4.57 -24.82 -7.36
C ASN A 173 -4.45 -25.77 -8.56
N GLY A 174 -3.93 -25.31 -9.69
CA GLY A 174 -3.64 -26.16 -10.85
C GLY A 174 -2.68 -27.32 -10.52
N MET A 175 -1.59 -27.04 -9.79
CA MET A 175 -0.64 -28.07 -9.35
C MET A 175 -1.26 -29.08 -8.37
N ILE A 176 -2.16 -28.64 -7.48
CA ILE A 176 -2.86 -29.53 -6.54
C ILE A 176 -3.75 -30.53 -7.30
N HIS A 177 -4.45 -30.08 -8.35
CA HIS A 177 -5.23 -30.98 -9.20
C HIS A 177 -4.34 -32.06 -9.85
N GLN A 178 -3.21 -31.66 -10.41
CA GLN A 178 -2.24 -32.61 -11.00
C GLN A 178 -1.71 -33.62 -9.97
N ILE A 179 -1.42 -33.19 -8.74
CA ILE A 179 -1.00 -34.07 -7.66
C ILE A 179 -2.09 -35.09 -7.33
N ASN A 180 -3.37 -34.68 -7.35
CA ASN A 180 -4.49 -35.60 -7.10
C ASN A 180 -4.63 -36.66 -8.18
N ASP A 181 -4.43 -36.28 -9.45
CA ASP A 181 -4.42 -37.23 -10.56
C ASP A 181 -3.28 -38.25 -10.43
N PHE A 182 -2.06 -37.78 -10.14
CA PHE A 182 -0.91 -38.66 -9.89
C PHE A 182 -1.12 -39.60 -8.70
N LYS A 183 -1.73 -39.10 -7.61
CA LYS A 183 -2.08 -39.92 -6.44
C LYS A 183 -3.03 -41.06 -6.85
N ASN A 184 -4.07 -40.77 -7.63
CA ASN A 184 -5.03 -41.78 -8.07
C ASN A 184 -4.39 -42.83 -8.99
N MET A 185 -3.57 -42.39 -9.96
CA MET A 185 -2.81 -43.29 -10.83
C MET A 185 -1.86 -44.19 -10.05
N THR A 186 -1.17 -43.64 -9.05
CA THR A 186 -0.25 -44.40 -8.18
C THR A 186 -1.02 -45.44 -7.37
N GLY A 187 -2.20 -45.07 -6.84
CA GLY A 187 -3.07 -46.00 -6.12
C GLY A 187 -3.53 -47.18 -6.99
N GLN A 188 -3.90 -46.93 -8.25
CA GLN A 188 -4.24 -47.98 -9.22
C GLN A 188 -3.05 -48.89 -9.52
N ALA A 189 -1.87 -48.31 -9.75
CA ALA A 189 -0.65 -49.07 -10.00
C ALA A 189 -0.30 -50.00 -8.82
N ILE A 190 -0.42 -49.50 -7.59
CA ILE A 190 -0.21 -50.31 -6.37
C ILE A 190 -1.23 -51.45 -6.30
N SER A 191 -2.50 -51.19 -6.59
CA SER A 191 -3.54 -52.23 -6.61
C SER A 191 -3.23 -53.33 -7.62
N ASN A 192 -2.81 -52.95 -8.84
CA ASN A 192 -2.45 -53.91 -9.88
C ASN A 192 -1.22 -54.75 -9.48
N ILE A 193 -0.20 -54.11 -8.88
CA ILE A 193 0.99 -54.81 -8.37
C ILE A 193 0.61 -55.81 -7.27
N SER A 194 -0.33 -55.45 -6.39
CA SER A 194 -0.84 -56.36 -5.35
C SER A 194 -1.48 -57.60 -5.97
N SER A 195 -2.37 -57.43 -6.95
CA SER A 195 -3.02 -58.55 -7.64
C SER A 195 -2.02 -59.45 -8.38
N ILE A 196 -1.04 -58.87 -9.08
CA ILE A 196 0.02 -59.64 -9.75
C ILE A 196 0.87 -60.40 -8.73
N SER A 197 1.16 -59.79 -7.57
CA SER A 197 1.94 -60.43 -6.52
C SER A 197 1.20 -61.62 -5.90
N GLU A 198 -0.12 -61.51 -5.71
CA GLU A 198 -0.99 -62.61 -5.27
C GLU A 198 -1.01 -63.76 -6.29
N GLU A 199 -1.18 -63.45 -7.58
CA GLU A 199 -1.15 -64.45 -8.67
C GLU A 199 0.22 -65.14 -8.77
N THR A 200 1.30 -64.38 -8.60
CA THR A 200 2.68 -64.90 -8.60
C THR A 200 2.90 -65.83 -7.41
N ALA A 201 2.40 -65.49 -6.22
CA ALA A 201 2.50 -66.34 -5.04
C ALA A 201 1.73 -67.67 -5.24
N ALA A 202 0.50 -67.61 -5.76
CA ALA A 202 -0.29 -68.80 -6.09
C ALA A 202 0.43 -69.68 -7.14
N SER A 203 0.97 -69.07 -8.19
CA SER A 203 1.74 -69.79 -9.21
C SER A 203 3.00 -70.45 -8.63
N ALA A 204 3.68 -69.79 -7.68
CA ALA A 204 4.84 -70.37 -7.01
C ALA A 204 4.46 -71.58 -6.13
N GLU A 205 3.30 -71.55 -5.47
CA GLU A 205 2.77 -72.69 -4.72
C GLU A 205 2.45 -73.88 -5.65
N GLU A 206 1.80 -73.62 -6.80
CA GLU A 206 1.52 -74.66 -7.81
C GLU A 206 2.80 -75.29 -8.36
N VAL A 207 3.81 -74.47 -8.69
CA VAL A 207 5.11 -74.96 -9.16
C VAL A 207 5.82 -75.78 -8.09
N SER A 208 5.73 -75.39 -6.83
CA SER A 208 6.30 -76.16 -5.71
C SER A 208 5.63 -77.53 -5.60
N ALA A 209 4.29 -77.57 -5.64
CA ALA A 209 3.53 -78.83 -5.58
C ALA A 209 3.86 -79.75 -6.77
N ALA A 210 3.92 -79.20 -7.99
CA ALA A 210 4.30 -79.96 -9.19
C ALA A 210 5.73 -80.50 -9.10
N SER A 211 6.66 -79.73 -8.51
CA SER A 211 8.05 -80.16 -8.29
C SER A 211 8.14 -81.33 -7.29
N GLU A 212 7.30 -81.33 -6.24
CA GLU A 212 7.18 -82.45 -5.29
C GLU A 212 6.63 -83.71 -5.99
N GLU A 213 5.56 -83.59 -6.78
CA GLU A 213 4.99 -84.72 -7.54
C GLU A 213 5.98 -85.28 -8.56
N GLN A 214 6.72 -84.41 -9.25
CA GLN A 214 7.76 -84.81 -10.20
C GLN A 214 8.91 -85.54 -9.49
N THR A 215 9.28 -85.11 -8.28
CA THR A 215 10.30 -85.79 -7.46
C THR A 215 9.83 -87.19 -7.06
N ALA A 216 8.60 -87.33 -6.56
CA ALA A 216 8.02 -88.63 -6.22
C ALA A 216 7.93 -89.57 -7.43
N SER A 217 7.52 -89.05 -8.59
CA SER A 217 7.48 -89.81 -9.85
C SER A 217 8.86 -90.28 -10.29
N ALA A 218 9.90 -89.44 -10.12
CA ALA A 218 11.27 -89.81 -10.43
C ALA A 218 11.80 -90.91 -9.49
N GLU A 219 11.44 -90.88 -8.21
CA GLU A 219 11.77 -91.96 -7.26
C GLU A 219 11.09 -93.28 -7.64
N GLN A 220 9.82 -93.24 -8.03
CA GLN A 220 9.08 -94.41 -8.49
C GLN A 220 9.69 -94.99 -9.78
N LEU A 221 10.05 -94.12 -10.73
CA LEU A 221 10.72 -94.53 -11.97
C LEU A 221 12.07 -95.21 -11.69
N LYS A 222 12.84 -94.66 -10.74
CA LYS A 222 14.11 -95.27 -10.28
C LYS A 222 13.86 -96.66 -9.69
N ALA A 223 12.86 -96.81 -8.82
CA ALA A 223 12.51 -98.11 -8.24
C ALA A 223 12.10 -99.13 -9.31
N SER A 224 11.26 -98.74 -10.28
CA SER A 224 10.88 -99.61 -11.39
C SER A 224 12.06 -99.98 -12.30
N ALA A 225 13.00 -99.07 -12.53
CA ALA A 225 14.22 -99.36 -13.28
C ALA A 225 15.13 -100.37 -12.54
N GLU A 226 15.23 -100.26 -11.21
CA GLU A 226 15.95 -101.22 -10.37
C GLU A 226 15.27 -102.61 -10.38
N GLU A 227 13.95 -102.68 -10.31
CA GLU A 227 13.20 -103.93 -10.48
C GLU A 227 13.39 -104.55 -11.86
N LEU A 228 13.29 -103.76 -12.93
CA LEU A 228 13.55 -104.21 -14.30
C LEU A 228 14.97 -104.76 -14.45
N ARG A 229 15.98 -104.07 -13.90
CA ARG A 229 17.37 -104.56 -13.88
C ARG A 229 17.44 -105.93 -13.18
N LYS A 230 16.82 -106.07 -12.01
CA LYS A 230 16.81 -107.33 -11.25
C LYS A 230 16.11 -108.45 -12.02
N MET A 231 14.98 -108.17 -12.67
CA MET A 231 14.28 -109.13 -13.52
C MET A 231 15.12 -109.54 -14.73
N ALA A 232 15.83 -108.60 -15.36
CA ALA A 232 16.75 -108.89 -16.45
C ALA A 232 17.93 -109.78 -15.99
N GLU A 233 18.52 -109.50 -14.82
CA GLU A 233 19.57 -110.33 -14.22
C GLU A 233 19.09 -111.75 -13.90
N GLN A 234 17.87 -111.88 -13.37
CA GLN A 234 17.24 -113.17 -13.12
C GLN A 234 16.97 -113.93 -14.41
N LEU A 235 16.51 -113.25 -15.46
CA LEU A 235 16.29 -113.84 -16.78
C LEU A 235 17.59 -114.36 -17.38
N VAL A 236 18.66 -113.56 -17.36
CA VAL A 236 20.00 -113.97 -17.79
C VAL A 236 20.47 -115.20 -17.01
N THR A 237 20.31 -115.21 -15.69
CA THR A 237 20.67 -116.34 -14.82
C THR A 237 19.86 -117.60 -15.17
N ASN A 238 18.57 -117.46 -15.44
CA ASN A 238 17.71 -118.58 -15.82
C ASN A 238 18.07 -119.12 -17.21
N VAL A 239 18.39 -118.25 -18.19
CA VAL A 239 18.84 -118.66 -19.53
C VAL A 239 20.19 -119.38 -19.47
N ALA A 240 21.12 -118.94 -18.61
CA ALA A 240 22.42 -119.58 -18.43
C ALA A 240 22.31 -121.04 -17.93
N LYS A 241 21.24 -121.40 -17.20
CA LYS A 241 20.98 -122.81 -16.81
C LYS A 241 20.64 -123.73 -18.00
N PHE A 242 20.19 -123.14 -19.11
CA PHE A 242 19.88 -123.87 -20.34
C PHE A 242 21.03 -123.82 -21.36
N GLN A 243 22.13 -123.13 -21.06
CA GLN A 243 23.39 -123.31 -21.78
C GLN A 243 24.05 -124.60 -21.29
N VAL A 244 23.94 -125.64 -22.11
CA VAL A 244 24.70 -126.87 -22.00
C VAL A 244 26.06 -126.61 -22.63
N ASP A 245 27.14 -127.01 -21.97
CA ASP A 245 28.50 -126.99 -22.54
C ASP A 245 28.46 -127.56 -23.98
N GLU A 246 28.79 -126.72 -24.96
CA GLU A 246 29.32 -127.23 -26.22
C GLU A 246 30.75 -127.71 -25.94
N GLY A 247 30.85 -129.01 -25.62
CA GLY A 247 32.01 -129.88 -25.91
C GLY A 247 33.40 -129.42 -25.48
#